data_AF-A0AAN6VBQ4-F1
#
_entry.id   AF-A0AAN6VBQ4-F1
#
_cell.length_a   1.000
_cell.length_b   1.000
_cell.length_c   1.000
_cell.angle_alpha   90.00
_cell.angle_beta   90.00
_cell.angle_gamma   90.00
#
_symmetry.space_group_name_H-M   'P 1'
#
loop_
_entity.id
_entity.type
_entity.pdbx_description
1 polymer ?
#
loop_
_entity_poly.entity_id
_entity_poly.type
_entity_poly.pdbx_seq_one_letter_code
_entity_poly.pdbx_strand_id
1 'polypeptide(L)'
;MDSSSGEPAVNFICTSLRQRPMWAATAVELIQFETTLGTHDVALSIPNAQTGAVDPYYFLLLSPEDLLKPPTIPRIQHLHRLTSGRHAGLVFSLRPQGPGDTVQPAMQPFMELHIELLTNNCLLPIIPVPPFAPDPDSGSTNAATVTAAQLDAALQTFRTSLSASRAAAAAVDGVNAKHDLLPQATTLAIANGKPVGMSPQAVEAVSNRWMSMREMVWEMSMQNGRMVVSEAVGAREGGGLVGFWDYEFATS
;
A
#
# COMPACT_ATOMS: atom_id res chain seq x y z
N MET A 1 9.15 35.72 8.27
CA MET A 1 8.01 34.88 8.67
C MET A 1 7.17 34.74 7.41
N ASP A 2 7.55 33.83 6.52
CA ASP A 2 6.82 33.62 5.28
C ASP A 2 5.69 32.64 5.52
N SER A 3 4.48 33.13 5.29
CA SER A 3 3.23 32.38 5.32
C SER A 3 3.22 31.43 4.11
N SER A 4 3.54 30.16 4.32
CA SER A 4 3.18 29.12 3.34
C SER A 4 1.66 29.00 3.34
N SER A 5 1.02 29.61 2.34
CA SER A 5 -0.36 29.35 1.99
C SER A 5 -0.44 27.91 1.47
N GLY A 6 -0.56 26.94 2.37
CA GLY A 6 -0.86 25.56 2.00
C GLY A 6 -2.19 25.54 1.27
N GLU A 7 -2.19 25.13 0.00
CA GLU A 7 -3.43 24.84 -0.71
C GLU A 7 -4.28 23.87 0.12
N PRO A 8 -5.60 24.11 0.25
CA PRO A 8 -6.46 23.23 1.01
C PRO A 8 -6.42 21.84 0.39
N ALA A 9 -6.26 20.82 1.23
CA ALA A 9 -6.37 19.41 0.85
C ALA A 9 -7.72 19.16 0.15
N VAL A 10 -7.72 19.04 -1.18
CA VAL A 10 -8.93 18.77 -1.96
C VAL A 10 -9.21 17.27 -1.92
N ASN A 11 -10.40 16.88 -1.44
CA ASN A 11 -10.85 15.50 -1.48
C ASN A 11 -11.82 15.31 -2.65
N PHE A 12 -11.56 14.30 -3.49
CA PHE A 12 -12.42 13.96 -4.64
C PHE A 12 -13.19 12.66 -4.38
N ILE A 13 -14.44 12.60 -4.84
CA ILE A 13 -15.31 11.43 -4.71
C ILE A 13 -15.85 10.99 -6.05
N CYS A 14 -15.93 9.68 -6.25
CA CYS A 14 -16.50 9.07 -7.43
C CYS A 14 -18.04 9.11 -7.41
N THR A 15 -18.64 9.56 -8.52
CA THR A 15 -20.10 9.58 -8.71
C THR A 15 -20.78 8.23 -8.49
N SER A 16 -20.10 7.12 -8.80
CA SER A 16 -20.65 5.77 -8.61
C SER A 16 -20.85 5.40 -7.15
N LEU A 17 -20.23 6.12 -6.21
CA LEU A 17 -20.36 5.84 -4.78
C LEU A 17 -21.81 6.05 -4.29
N ARG A 18 -22.54 7.01 -4.88
CA ARG A 18 -23.97 7.25 -4.57
C ARG A 18 -24.88 6.09 -4.96
N GLN A 19 -24.47 5.28 -5.92
CA GLN A 19 -25.26 4.14 -6.40
C GLN A 19 -25.12 2.91 -5.48
N ARG A 20 -24.23 2.97 -4.48
CA ARG A 20 -23.94 1.86 -3.57
C ARG A 20 -24.62 2.15 -2.23
N PRO A 21 -25.71 1.44 -1.88
CA PRO A 21 -26.57 1.80 -0.74
C PRO A 21 -25.82 2.02 0.58
N MET A 22 -24.79 1.22 0.85
CA MET A 22 -23.98 1.30 2.06
C MET A 22 -23.17 2.61 2.18
N TRP A 23 -22.82 3.19 1.04
CA TRP A 23 -21.97 4.38 0.92
C TRP A 23 -22.73 5.61 0.44
N ALA A 24 -24.01 5.46 0.07
CA ALA A 24 -24.79 6.53 -0.54
C ALA A 24 -24.93 7.74 0.41
N ALA A 25 -25.24 7.49 1.68
CA ALA A 25 -25.32 8.54 2.70
C ALA A 25 -23.95 9.19 2.95
N THR A 26 -22.90 8.37 3.07
CA THR A 26 -21.51 8.85 3.22
C THR A 26 -21.10 9.73 2.06
N ALA A 27 -21.41 9.33 0.83
CA ALA A 27 -21.06 10.06 -0.38
C ALA A 27 -21.69 11.44 -0.37
N VAL A 28 -22.97 11.57 0.03
CA VAL A 28 -23.65 12.87 0.14
C VAL A 28 -22.94 13.80 1.11
N GLU A 29 -22.53 13.29 2.27
CA GLU A 29 -21.88 14.07 3.32
C GLU A 29 -20.43 14.45 3.02
N LEU A 30 -19.71 13.63 2.24
CA LEU A 30 -18.30 13.83 1.94
C LEU A 30 -18.04 14.70 0.71
N ILE A 31 -19.05 15.02 -0.11
CA ILE A 31 -18.87 15.79 -1.35
C ILE A 31 -18.33 17.18 -1.04
N GLN A 32 -17.05 17.35 -1.35
CA GLN A 32 -16.45 18.67 -1.61
C GLN A 32 -16.37 18.90 -3.13
N PHE A 33 -15.92 17.89 -3.89
CA PHE A 33 -15.91 17.87 -5.35
C PHE A 33 -16.23 16.46 -5.87
N GLU A 34 -17.20 16.37 -6.77
CA GLU A 34 -17.64 15.10 -7.36
C GLU A 34 -17.11 14.99 -8.80
N THR A 35 -16.42 13.90 -9.10
CA THR A 35 -15.87 13.65 -10.43
C THR A 35 -16.06 12.17 -10.80
N THR A 36 -16.04 11.85 -12.10
CA THR A 36 -16.05 10.46 -12.55
C THR A 36 -14.64 9.89 -12.41
N LEU A 37 -14.35 9.26 -11.27
CA LEU A 37 -13.09 8.60 -11.00
C LEU A 37 -13.17 7.14 -11.46
N GLY A 38 -12.52 6.81 -12.58
CA GLY A 38 -12.56 5.46 -13.14
C GLY A 38 -11.80 4.41 -12.31
N THR A 39 -10.86 4.82 -11.46
CA THR A 39 -9.88 3.92 -10.83
C THR A 39 -10.04 3.77 -9.31
N HIS A 40 -10.63 4.75 -8.62
CA HIS A 40 -10.78 4.77 -7.16
C HIS A 40 -12.10 5.46 -6.76
N ASP A 41 -12.50 5.32 -5.50
CA ASP A 41 -13.74 5.91 -4.97
C ASP A 41 -13.48 7.25 -4.27
N VAL A 42 -12.34 7.37 -3.57
CA VAL A 42 -11.96 8.58 -2.82
C VAL A 42 -10.48 8.90 -3.03
N ALA A 43 -10.15 10.17 -3.27
CA ALA A 43 -8.79 10.67 -3.23
C ALA A 43 -8.61 11.61 -2.03
N LEU A 44 -7.56 11.39 -1.25
CA LEU A 44 -7.22 12.19 -0.08
C LEU A 44 -5.81 12.75 -0.22
N SER A 45 -5.66 14.02 0.07
CA SER A 45 -4.34 14.63 0.23
C SER A 45 -3.79 14.30 1.63
N ILE A 46 -2.60 13.68 1.69
CA ILE A 46 -1.89 13.41 2.94
C ILE A 46 -0.56 14.18 2.94
N PRO A 47 -0.35 15.10 3.89
CA PRO A 47 0.93 15.78 4.04
C PRO A 47 2.06 14.78 4.34
N ASN A 48 3.17 14.94 3.65
CA ASN A 48 4.41 14.23 3.89
C ASN A 48 5.28 15.06 4.83
N ALA A 49 5.39 14.62 6.08
CA ALA A 49 6.16 15.33 7.10
C ALA A 49 7.66 15.47 6.77
N GLN A 50 8.22 14.60 5.93
CA GLN A 50 9.64 14.60 5.59
C GLN A 50 9.96 15.60 4.47
N THR A 51 9.13 15.63 3.43
CA THR A 51 9.37 16.47 2.24
C THR A 51 8.61 17.78 2.26
N GLY A 52 7.62 17.92 3.15
CA GLY A 52 6.66 19.02 3.13
C GLY A 52 5.68 18.96 1.95
N ALA A 53 5.79 17.95 1.08
CA ALA A 53 4.89 17.75 -0.05
C ALA A 53 3.54 17.17 0.42
N VAL A 54 2.53 17.25 -0.44
CA VAL A 54 1.22 16.62 -0.21
C VAL A 54 1.09 15.46 -1.20
N ASP A 55 1.07 14.24 -0.68
CA ASP A 55 0.95 13.03 -1.49
C ASP A 55 -0.54 12.67 -1.67
N PRO A 56 -1.04 12.44 -2.89
CA PRO A 56 -2.40 11.97 -3.10
C PRO A 56 -2.51 10.48 -2.73
N TYR A 57 -3.47 10.14 -1.88
CA TYR A 57 -3.81 8.78 -1.48
C TYR A 57 -5.16 8.37 -2.07
N TYR A 58 -5.22 7.18 -2.66
CA TYR A 58 -6.39 6.68 -3.37
C TYR A 58 -7.04 5.51 -2.62
N PHE A 59 -8.34 5.60 -2.37
CA PHE A 59 -9.08 4.57 -1.66
C PHE A 59 -10.18 3.97 -2.51
N LEU A 60 -10.31 2.64 -2.44
CA LEU A 60 -11.53 1.93 -2.81
C LEU A 60 -12.34 1.70 -1.54
N LEU A 61 -13.59 2.14 -1.55
CA LEU A 61 -14.53 1.80 -0.51
C LEU A 61 -15.16 0.47 -0.92
N LEU A 62 -15.28 -0.50 -0.03
CA LEU A 62 -15.75 -1.86 -0.31
C LEU A 62 -16.73 -2.30 0.77
N SER A 63 -17.83 -2.91 0.34
CA SER A 63 -18.73 -3.67 1.21
C SER A 63 -18.61 -5.17 0.92
N PRO A 64 -19.12 -6.04 1.81
CA PRO A 64 -19.20 -7.47 1.53
C PRO A 64 -19.86 -7.80 0.18
N GLU A 65 -20.91 -7.07 -0.19
CA GLU A 65 -21.63 -7.28 -1.45
C GLU A 65 -20.81 -6.92 -2.69
N ASP A 66 -19.81 -6.04 -2.56
CA ASP A 66 -18.93 -5.71 -3.68
C ASP A 66 -18.00 -6.88 -4.02
N LEU A 67 -17.61 -7.71 -3.05
CA LEU A 67 -16.77 -8.87 -3.31
C LEU A 67 -17.49 -9.95 -4.14
N LEU A 68 -18.83 -9.95 -4.12
CA LEU A 68 -19.65 -10.85 -4.94
C LEU A 68 -19.71 -10.39 -6.41
N LYS A 69 -19.25 -9.18 -6.73
CA LYS A 69 -19.31 -8.62 -8.08
C LYS A 69 -18.03 -8.99 -8.85
N PRO A 70 -18.15 -9.53 -10.09
CA PRO A 70 -17.01 -9.96 -10.89
C PRO A 70 -15.86 -8.93 -11.08
N PRO A 71 -16.11 -7.61 -11.21
CA PRO A 71 -15.02 -6.66 -11.49
C PRO A 71 -14.23 -6.19 -10.25
N THR A 72 -14.58 -6.62 -9.02
CA THR A 72 -13.99 -6.02 -7.81
C THR A 72 -12.51 -6.37 -7.62
N ILE A 73 -12.12 -7.64 -7.71
CA ILE A 73 -10.71 -8.04 -7.60
C ILE A 73 -9.86 -7.42 -8.74
N PRO A 74 -10.27 -7.48 -10.03
CA PRO A 74 -9.55 -6.78 -11.10
C PRO A 74 -9.38 -5.27 -10.85
N ARG A 75 -10.39 -4.62 -10.26
CA ARG A 75 -10.33 -3.19 -9.91
C ARG A 75 -9.30 -2.92 -8.81
N ILE A 76 -9.26 -3.75 -7.78
CA ILE A 76 -8.25 -3.64 -6.71
C ILE A 76 -6.83 -3.84 -7.27
N GLN A 77 -6.63 -4.87 -8.10
CA GLN A 77 -5.34 -5.13 -8.74
C GLN A 77 -4.94 -3.99 -9.69
N HIS A 78 -5.91 -3.40 -10.40
CA HIS A 78 -5.64 -2.24 -11.26
C HIS A 78 -5.17 -1.04 -10.45
N LEU A 79 -5.83 -0.72 -9.33
CA LEU A 79 -5.39 0.34 -8.44
C LEU A 79 -3.97 0.06 -7.90
N HIS A 80 -3.72 -1.16 -7.43
CA HIS A 80 -2.39 -1.55 -6.95
C HIS A 80 -1.31 -1.38 -8.03
N ARG A 81 -1.56 -1.79 -9.27
CA ARG A 81 -0.62 -1.59 -10.38
C ARG A 81 -0.39 -0.10 -10.68
N LEU A 82 -1.47 0.69 -10.75
CA LEU A 82 -1.41 2.11 -11.07
C LEU A 82 -0.53 2.88 -10.07
N THR A 83 -0.61 2.51 -8.80
CA THR A 83 0.13 3.21 -7.74
C THR A 83 1.37 2.45 -7.28
N SER A 84 1.69 1.32 -7.91
CA SER A 84 2.74 0.39 -7.47
C SER A 84 2.59 -0.04 -6.00
N GLY A 85 1.35 -0.15 -5.52
CA GLY A 85 0.98 -0.44 -4.13
C GLY A 85 1.26 0.70 -3.15
N ARG A 86 1.76 1.85 -3.62
CA ARG A 86 2.00 3.04 -2.80
C ARG A 86 0.78 3.93 -2.81
N HIS A 87 0.64 4.77 -1.79
CA HIS A 87 -0.38 5.82 -1.74
C HIS A 87 -1.81 5.32 -2.10
N ALA A 88 -2.14 4.10 -1.73
CA ALA A 88 -3.43 3.50 -2.01
C ALA A 88 -3.87 2.62 -0.85
N GLY A 89 -5.17 2.41 -0.71
CA GLY A 89 -5.74 1.56 0.32
C GLY A 89 -7.16 1.14 0.01
N LEU A 90 -7.67 0.22 0.83
CA LEU A 90 -9.05 -0.23 0.79
C LEU A 90 -9.72 0.19 2.09
N VAL A 91 -10.95 0.69 2.02
CA VAL A 91 -11.81 0.91 3.19
C VAL A 91 -12.90 -0.14 3.13
N PHE A 92 -12.98 -1.00 4.14
CA PHE A 92 -13.92 -2.12 4.15
C PHE A 92 -14.98 -1.95 5.25
N SER A 93 -16.25 -2.02 4.88
CA SER A 93 -17.34 -1.92 5.86
C SER A 93 -17.58 -3.25 6.58
N LEU A 94 -17.45 -3.23 7.92
CA LEU A 94 -17.68 -4.38 8.79
C LEU A 94 -19.12 -4.40 9.30
N ARG A 95 -20.09 -4.70 8.44
CA ARG A 95 -21.50 -4.79 8.84
C ARG A 95 -21.72 -5.90 9.90
N PRO A 96 -22.22 -5.58 11.10
CA PRO A 96 -22.65 -6.60 12.05
C PRO A 96 -23.91 -7.29 11.51
N GLN A 97 -24.02 -8.60 11.69
CA GLN A 97 -25.25 -9.32 11.42
C GLN A 97 -26.35 -8.83 12.35
N GLY A 98 -27.43 -8.29 11.80
CA GLY A 98 -28.64 -8.01 12.56
C GLY A 98 -29.39 -9.30 12.89
N PRO A 99 -30.21 -9.32 13.97
CA PRO A 99 -31.12 -10.43 14.20
C PRO A 99 -32.10 -10.54 13.02
N GLY A 100 -32.00 -11.63 12.25
CA GLY A 100 -32.80 -11.89 11.05
C GLY A 100 -32.10 -11.63 9.71
N ASP A 101 -30.86 -11.15 9.70
CA ASP A 101 -30.07 -11.02 8.47
C ASP A 101 -29.62 -12.41 7.96
N THR A 102 -29.94 -12.73 6.71
CA THR A 102 -29.46 -13.93 6.00
C THR A 102 -28.06 -13.74 5.39
N VAL A 103 -27.51 -12.53 5.48
CA VAL A 103 -26.20 -12.14 4.92
C VAL A 103 -25.09 -12.67 5.83
N GLN A 104 -24.01 -13.22 5.26
CA GLN A 104 -22.84 -13.71 6.01
C GLN A 104 -22.26 -12.62 6.93
N PRO A 105 -21.65 -12.98 8.08
CA PRO A 105 -20.99 -12.02 8.95
C PRO A 105 -19.90 -11.31 8.16
N ALA A 106 -19.87 -9.97 8.14
CA ALA A 106 -18.92 -9.20 7.33
C ALA A 106 -17.44 -9.50 7.61
N MET A 107 -17.14 -10.14 8.75
CA MET A 107 -15.82 -10.64 9.10
C MET A 107 -15.32 -11.73 8.14
N GLN A 108 -16.19 -12.65 7.70
CA GLN A 108 -15.79 -13.70 6.76
C GLN A 108 -15.31 -13.12 5.41
N PRO A 109 -16.09 -12.31 4.68
CA PRO A 109 -15.64 -11.70 3.43
C PRO A 109 -14.45 -10.75 3.63
N PHE A 110 -14.33 -10.10 4.78
CA PHE A 110 -13.14 -9.32 5.14
C PHE A 110 -11.88 -10.19 5.19
N MET A 111 -11.95 -11.36 5.85
CA MET A 111 -10.84 -12.30 5.94
C MET A 111 -10.52 -12.94 4.59
N GLU A 112 -11.54 -13.31 3.82
CA GLU A 112 -11.38 -13.85 2.46
C GLU A 112 -10.67 -12.84 1.55
N LEU A 113 -11.06 -11.56 1.61
CA LEU A 113 -10.36 -10.50 0.90
C LEU A 113 -8.88 -10.42 1.33
N HIS A 114 -8.60 -10.50 2.63
CA HIS A 114 -7.23 -10.45 3.14
C HIS A 114 -6.37 -11.59 2.58
N ILE A 115 -6.91 -12.81 2.56
CA ILE A 115 -6.24 -13.99 1.98
C ILE A 115 -6.00 -13.78 0.49
N GLU A 116 -7.03 -13.36 -0.25
CA GLU A 116 -6.94 -13.12 -1.70
C GLU A 116 -5.85 -12.10 -2.05
N LEU A 117 -5.76 -11.00 -1.30
CA LEU A 117 -4.72 -9.99 -1.52
C LEU A 117 -3.31 -10.51 -1.25
N LEU A 118 -3.13 -11.34 -0.22
CA LEU A 118 -1.84 -11.97 0.09
C LEU A 118 -1.45 -12.96 -1.00
N THR A 119 -2.37 -13.84 -1.41
CA THR A 119 -2.13 -14.85 -2.44
C THR A 119 -1.76 -14.22 -3.78
N ASN A 120 -2.33 -13.06 -4.13
CA ASN A 120 -2.05 -12.35 -5.37
C ASN A 120 -0.94 -11.29 -5.26
N ASN A 121 -0.22 -11.22 -4.15
CA ASN A 121 0.82 -10.21 -3.91
C ASN A 121 0.33 -8.75 -4.14
N CYS A 122 -0.92 -8.48 -3.74
CA CYS A 122 -1.60 -7.20 -3.90
C CYS A 122 -1.74 -6.52 -2.54
N LEU A 123 -0.61 -6.09 -1.97
CA LEU A 123 -0.50 -5.64 -0.57
C LEU A 123 -1.00 -4.20 -0.37
N LEU A 124 -2.31 -3.99 -0.50
CA LEU A 124 -2.95 -2.73 -0.12
C LEU A 124 -3.42 -2.78 1.34
N PRO A 125 -3.22 -1.72 2.15
CA PRO A 125 -3.76 -1.67 3.50
C PRO A 125 -5.29 -1.68 3.45
N ILE A 126 -5.91 -2.49 4.30
CA ILE A 126 -7.37 -2.55 4.48
C ILE A 126 -7.73 -1.84 5.79
N ILE A 127 -8.54 -0.79 5.71
CA ILE A 127 -9.04 -0.01 6.83
C ILE A 127 -10.45 -0.50 7.14
N PRO A 128 -10.67 -1.21 8.26
CA PRO A 128 -12.00 -1.61 8.66
C PRO A 128 -12.80 -0.41 9.16
N VAL A 129 -14.06 -0.29 8.74
CA VAL A 129 -15.00 0.72 9.24
C VAL A 129 -16.27 0.03 9.72
N PRO A 130 -16.59 0.09 11.02
CA PRO A 130 -17.87 -0.40 11.50
C PRO A 130 -18.99 0.55 11.00
N PRO A 131 -20.05 0.05 10.35
CA PRO A 131 -21.18 0.88 9.99
C PRO A 131 -21.99 1.26 11.24
N PHE A 132 -22.76 2.32 11.13
CA PHE A 132 -23.72 2.71 12.16
C PHE A 132 -24.87 1.69 12.18
N ALA A 133 -25.10 1.05 13.33
CA ALA A 133 -26.31 0.28 13.56
C ALA A 133 -27.46 1.28 13.76
N PRO A 134 -28.58 1.18 13.02
CA PRO A 134 -29.75 1.99 13.32
C PRO A 134 -30.21 1.70 14.75
N ASP A 135 -30.62 2.74 15.47
CA ASP A 135 -31.16 2.64 16.82
C ASP A 135 -32.35 1.66 16.79
N PRO A 136 -32.38 0.59 17.60
CA PRO A 136 -33.46 -0.39 17.57
C PRO A 136 -34.84 0.23 17.86
N ASP A 137 -34.87 1.37 18.56
CA ASP A 137 -36.08 2.09 18.94
C ASP A 137 -36.62 3.01 17.82
N SER A 138 -35.86 3.22 16.75
CA SER A 138 -36.23 4.16 15.68
C SER A 138 -37.22 3.60 14.65
N GLY A 139 -37.59 2.31 14.72
CA GLY A 139 -38.51 1.65 13.78
C GLY A 139 -38.04 1.67 12.31
N SER A 140 -36.83 2.14 12.06
CA SER A 140 -36.24 2.31 10.74
C SER A 140 -35.56 1.01 10.32
N THR A 141 -36.16 0.32 9.34
CA THR A 141 -35.60 -0.85 8.64
C THR A 141 -34.43 -0.51 7.72
N ASN A 142 -33.85 0.69 7.82
CA ASN A 142 -32.79 1.12 6.92
C ASN A 142 -31.51 0.31 7.20
N ALA A 143 -30.95 -0.25 6.13
CA ALA A 143 -29.71 -1.02 6.16
C ALA A 143 -28.58 -0.23 6.85
N ALA A 144 -27.73 -0.92 7.62
CA ALA A 144 -26.59 -0.30 8.28
C ALA A 144 -25.72 0.48 7.25
N THR A 145 -25.60 1.79 7.46
CA THR A 145 -24.83 2.70 6.59
C THR A 145 -23.57 3.18 7.31
N VAL A 146 -22.51 3.46 6.56
CA VAL A 146 -21.33 4.14 7.10
C VAL A 146 -21.60 5.65 7.08
N THR A 147 -21.40 6.35 8.20
CA THR A 147 -21.52 7.82 8.22
C THR A 147 -20.22 8.49 7.78
N ALA A 148 -20.27 9.74 7.28
CA ALA A 148 -19.03 10.45 6.94
C ALA A 148 -18.12 10.64 8.14
N ALA A 149 -18.68 10.84 9.33
CA ALA A 149 -17.90 10.95 10.57
C ALA A 149 -17.11 9.67 10.89
N GLN A 150 -17.71 8.49 10.66
CA GLN A 150 -17.02 7.21 10.84
C GLN A 150 -15.90 7.02 9.81
N LEU A 151 -16.18 7.35 8.54
CA LEU A 151 -15.16 7.28 7.51
C LEU A 151 -14.01 8.24 7.81
N ASP A 152 -14.32 9.50 8.16
CA ASP A 152 -13.30 10.49 8.51
C ASP A 152 -12.47 10.03 9.71
N ALA A 153 -13.08 9.55 10.78
CA ALA A 153 -12.36 9.01 11.94
C ALA A 153 -11.40 7.85 11.57
N ALA A 154 -11.85 6.93 10.71
CA ALA A 154 -11.01 5.84 10.23
C ALA A 154 -9.84 6.35 9.36
N LEU A 155 -10.11 7.29 8.46
CA LEU A 155 -9.09 7.90 7.60
C LEU A 155 -8.10 8.76 8.40
N GLN A 156 -8.55 9.47 9.44
CA GLN A 156 -7.68 10.20 10.36
C GLN A 156 -6.79 9.27 11.15
N THR A 157 -7.33 8.14 11.63
CA THR A 157 -6.54 7.09 12.30
C THR A 157 -5.48 6.50 11.36
N PHE A 158 -5.83 6.29 10.09
CA PHE A 158 -4.87 5.87 9.07
C PHE A 158 -3.79 6.93 8.83
N ARG A 159 -4.17 8.21 8.69
CA ARG A 159 -3.22 9.32 8.51
C ARG A 159 -2.23 9.43 9.66
N THR A 160 -2.70 9.32 10.91
CA THR A 160 -1.82 9.38 12.09
C THR A 160 -0.90 8.17 12.17
N SER A 161 -1.42 6.96 11.92
CA SER A 161 -0.61 5.73 11.88
C SER A 161 0.47 5.78 10.79
N LEU A 162 0.11 6.22 9.59
CA LEU A 162 1.04 6.39 8.47
C LEU A 162 2.12 7.43 8.79
N SER A 163 1.73 8.57 9.38
CA SER A 163 2.68 9.62 9.77
C SER A 163 3.63 9.12 10.85
N ALA A 164 3.14 8.40 11.86
CA ALA A 164 3.96 7.78 12.90
C ALA A 164 4.91 6.73 12.31
N SER A 165 4.44 5.90 11.37
CA SER A 165 5.27 4.91 10.68
C SER A 165 6.37 5.57 9.84
N ARG A 166 6.07 6.64 9.10
CA ARG A 166 7.06 7.43 8.35
C ARG A 166 8.08 8.11 9.27
N ALA A 167 7.63 8.65 10.40
CA ALA A 167 8.51 9.24 11.40
C ALA A 167 9.42 8.20 12.06
N ALA A 168 8.89 7.01 12.39
CA ALA A 168 9.68 5.90 12.88
C ALA A 168 10.69 5.41 11.83
N ALA A 169 10.29 5.29 10.56
CA ALA A 169 11.20 4.91 9.48
C ALA A 169 12.33 5.93 9.28
N ALA A 170 12.04 7.24 9.37
CA ALA A 170 13.07 8.28 9.35
C ALA A 170 13.97 8.26 10.59
N ALA A 171 13.42 7.98 11.77
CA ALA A 171 14.21 7.83 12.99
C ALA A 171 15.13 6.59 12.94
N VAL A 172 14.82 5.61 12.08
CA VAL A 172 15.63 4.43 11.80
C VAL A 172 16.65 4.70 10.67
N ASP A 173 17.07 5.96 10.47
CA ASP A 173 18.18 6.41 9.59
C ASP A 173 19.53 5.67 9.78
N GLY A 174 19.60 4.65 10.65
CA GLY A 174 20.78 3.86 10.95
C GLY A 174 20.83 2.44 10.38
N VAL A 175 19.75 1.88 9.81
CA VAL A 175 19.84 0.59 9.08
C VAL A 175 19.74 0.89 7.60
N ASN A 176 20.83 1.37 7.03
CA ASN A 176 20.95 1.36 5.58
C ASN A 176 21.05 -0.12 5.22
N ALA A 177 19.91 -0.75 4.90
CA ALA A 177 19.84 -2.15 4.51
C ALA A 177 20.87 -2.50 3.43
N LYS A 178 21.32 -1.51 2.64
CA LYS A 178 22.43 -1.68 1.73
C LYS A 178 23.79 -1.76 2.42
N HIS A 179 24.08 -0.92 3.40
CA HIS A 179 25.29 -1.03 4.21
C HIS A 179 25.32 -2.27 5.13
N ASP A 180 24.19 -2.68 5.68
CA ASP A 180 24.16 -3.71 6.73
C ASP A 180 23.87 -5.12 6.19
N LEU A 181 23.08 -5.24 5.12
CA LEU A 181 22.70 -6.53 4.55
C LEU A 181 23.50 -6.91 3.30
N LEU A 182 24.00 -5.97 2.47
CA LEU A 182 24.83 -6.38 1.31
C LEU A 182 26.12 -7.11 1.71
N PRO A 183 26.85 -6.68 2.76
CA PRO A 183 28.00 -7.45 3.23
C PRO A 183 27.60 -8.88 3.61
N GLN A 184 26.45 -9.06 4.26
CA GLN A 184 25.98 -10.38 4.70
C GLN A 184 25.48 -11.24 3.54
N ALA A 185 24.72 -10.65 2.61
CA ALA A 185 24.20 -11.32 1.41
C ALA A 185 25.32 -11.83 0.51
N THR A 186 26.39 -11.05 0.34
CA THR A 186 27.54 -11.47 -0.48
C THR A 186 28.52 -12.38 0.22
N THR A 187 28.61 -12.35 1.55
CA THR A 187 29.41 -13.32 2.30
C THR A 187 28.93 -14.76 2.07
N LEU A 188 27.64 -14.96 1.72
CA LEU A 188 27.09 -16.26 1.35
C LEU A 188 27.39 -16.67 -0.10
N ALA A 189 27.86 -15.76 -0.96
CA ALA A 189 28.30 -16.10 -2.31
C ALA A 189 29.64 -16.84 -2.27
N ILE A 190 29.60 -18.12 -2.60
CA ILE A 190 30.78 -18.98 -2.63
C ILE A 190 31.45 -18.86 -4.00
N ALA A 191 32.54 -18.10 -4.09
CA ALA A 191 33.47 -18.20 -5.21
C ALA A 191 34.63 -19.13 -4.80
N ASN A 192 34.78 -20.28 -5.48
CA ASN A 192 35.84 -21.26 -5.22
C ASN A 192 35.88 -21.80 -3.76
N GLY A 193 34.73 -22.05 -3.15
CA GLY A 193 34.65 -22.63 -1.80
C GLY A 193 34.96 -21.66 -0.65
N LYS A 194 35.13 -20.35 -0.93
CA LYS A 194 35.35 -19.33 0.10
C LYS A 194 34.24 -18.27 0.07
N PRO A 195 33.74 -17.85 1.24
CA PRO A 195 32.84 -16.71 1.34
C PRO A 195 33.56 -15.45 0.84
N VAL A 196 32.98 -14.77 -0.14
CA VAL A 196 33.51 -13.49 -0.65
C VAL A 196 32.58 -12.37 -0.21
N GLY A 197 32.82 -11.82 0.98
CA GLY A 197 32.13 -10.59 1.40
C GLY A 197 32.48 -9.42 0.47
N MET A 198 31.52 -8.52 0.26
CA MET A 198 31.78 -7.25 -0.42
C MET A 198 32.69 -6.34 0.39
N SER A 199 33.56 -5.63 -0.33
CA SER A 199 34.32 -4.52 0.23
C SER A 199 33.41 -3.33 0.57
N PRO A 200 33.80 -2.48 1.53
CA PRO A 200 33.06 -1.25 1.85
C PRO A 200 32.85 -0.34 0.64
N GLN A 201 33.83 -0.29 -0.28
CA GLN A 201 33.76 0.51 -1.51
C GLN A 201 32.67 0.00 -2.47
N ALA A 202 32.56 -1.31 -2.62
CA ALA A 202 31.52 -1.92 -3.42
C ALA A 202 30.12 -1.71 -2.81
N VAL A 203 30.00 -1.79 -1.48
CA VAL A 203 28.75 -1.52 -0.75
C VAL A 203 28.31 -0.07 -0.96
N GLU A 204 29.25 0.88 -0.90
CA GLU A 204 29.00 2.29 -1.17
C GLU A 204 28.59 2.52 -2.64
N ALA A 205 29.28 1.88 -3.59
CA ALA A 205 28.94 1.96 -5.01
C ALA A 205 27.52 1.44 -5.31
N VAL A 206 27.11 0.33 -4.69
CA VAL A 206 25.72 -0.15 -4.76
C VAL A 206 24.77 0.85 -4.13
N SER A 207 25.12 1.36 -2.96
CA SER A 207 24.25 2.25 -2.19
C SER A 207 23.94 3.55 -2.91
N ASN A 208 24.94 4.08 -3.62
CA ASN A 208 24.84 5.31 -4.40
C ASN A 208 24.10 5.11 -5.73
N ARG A 209 24.19 3.92 -6.33
CA ARG A 209 23.62 3.67 -7.65
C ARG A 209 22.15 3.27 -7.64
N TRP A 210 21.74 2.43 -6.70
CA TRP A 210 20.35 1.96 -6.59
C TRP A 210 19.70 2.54 -5.36
N MET A 211 18.43 2.94 -5.42
CA MET A 211 17.69 3.42 -4.24
C MET A 211 17.24 2.27 -3.33
N SER A 212 17.10 1.04 -3.84
CA SER A 212 16.72 -0.13 -3.04
C SER A 212 17.28 -1.46 -3.57
N MET A 213 17.31 -2.49 -2.73
CA MET A 213 17.67 -3.87 -3.14
C MET A 213 16.75 -4.40 -4.25
N ARG A 214 15.45 -4.07 -4.20
CA ARG A 214 14.48 -4.47 -5.24
C ARG A 214 14.83 -3.88 -6.60
N GLU A 215 15.23 -2.60 -6.63
CA GLU A 215 15.61 -1.91 -7.85
C GLU A 215 16.88 -2.51 -8.46
N MET A 216 17.88 -2.81 -7.63
CA MET A 216 19.10 -3.50 -8.05
C MET A 216 18.79 -4.88 -8.65
N VAL A 217 17.98 -5.68 -7.97
CA VAL A 217 17.54 -7.00 -8.45
C VAL A 217 16.77 -6.91 -9.75
N TRP A 218 15.87 -5.92 -9.86
CA TRP A 218 15.14 -5.64 -11.09
C TRP A 218 16.09 -5.29 -12.23
N GLU A 219 17.08 -4.41 -12.00
CA GLU A 219 18.07 -4.07 -13.00
C GLU A 219 18.86 -5.31 -13.42
N MET A 220 19.34 -6.14 -12.48
CA MET A 220 20.04 -7.40 -12.75
C MET A 220 19.24 -8.41 -13.59
N SER A 221 17.91 -8.37 -13.53
CA SER A 221 17.05 -9.23 -14.36
C SER A 221 17.02 -8.82 -15.84
N MET A 222 17.45 -7.59 -16.16
CA MET A 222 17.53 -7.10 -17.54
C MET A 222 18.72 -7.71 -18.30
N GLN A 223 18.59 -7.79 -19.62
CA GLN A 223 19.56 -8.43 -20.52
C GLN A 223 21.00 -7.89 -20.36
N ASN A 224 21.16 -6.61 -19.99
CA ASN A 224 22.45 -5.97 -19.74
C ASN A 224 22.71 -5.64 -18.26
N GLY A 225 21.73 -5.86 -17.38
CA GLY A 225 21.80 -5.39 -16.00
C GLY A 225 22.89 -6.04 -15.17
N ARG A 226 23.21 -7.30 -15.46
CA ARG A 226 24.33 -8.03 -14.82
C ARG A 226 25.69 -7.38 -15.12
N MET A 227 25.89 -6.90 -16.36
CA MET A 227 27.09 -6.13 -16.71
C MET A 227 27.12 -4.80 -15.97
N VAL A 228 25.98 -4.09 -15.93
CA VAL A 228 25.89 -2.81 -15.23
C VAL A 228 26.22 -2.93 -13.75
N VAL A 229 25.77 -4.01 -13.09
CA VAL A 229 26.17 -4.30 -11.70
C VAL A 229 27.66 -4.56 -11.60
N SER A 230 28.22 -5.38 -12.49
CA SER A 230 29.64 -5.72 -12.49
C SER A 230 30.55 -4.54 -12.80
N GLU A 231 30.09 -3.56 -13.59
CA GLU A 231 30.79 -2.29 -13.81
C GLU A 231 30.76 -1.40 -12.57
N ALA A 232 29.63 -1.36 -11.86
CA ALA A 232 29.46 -0.52 -10.69
C ALA A 232 30.30 -0.98 -9.49
N VAL A 233 30.43 -2.29 -9.28
CA VAL A 233 31.12 -2.85 -8.10
C VAL A 233 32.40 -3.61 -8.43
N GLY A 234 32.78 -3.71 -9.71
CA GLY A 234 33.90 -4.53 -10.16
C GLY A 234 33.52 -5.99 -10.42
N ALA A 235 34.18 -6.61 -11.41
CA ALA A 235 33.81 -7.93 -11.94
C ALA A 235 33.76 -9.05 -10.89
N ARG A 236 34.64 -9.01 -9.88
CA ARG A 236 34.70 -10.03 -8.83
C ARG A 236 33.51 -9.94 -7.87
N GLU A 237 33.21 -8.75 -7.38
CA GLU A 237 32.12 -8.50 -6.42
C GLU A 237 30.76 -8.54 -7.13
N GLY A 238 30.70 -8.04 -8.36
CA GLY A 238 29.52 -8.12 -9.22
C GLY A 238 29.14 -9.57 -9.54
N GLY A 239 30.12 -10.42 -9.84
CA GLY A 239 29.90 -11.86 -10.01
C GLY A 239 29.35 -12.54 -8.74
N GLY A 240 29.87 -12.17 -7.56
CA GLY A 240 29.35 -12.67 -6.28
C GLY A 240 27.91 -12.23 -6.00
N LEU A 241 27.60 -10.96 -6.27
CA LEU A 241 26.25 -10.42 -6.12
C LEU A 241 25.25 -11.10 -7.07
N VAL A 242 25.63 -11.28 -8.34
CA VAL A 242 24.82 -11.98 -9.34
C VAL A 242 24.59 -13.44 -8.92
N GLY A 243 25.65 -14.13 -8.50
CA GLY A 243 25.57 -15.52 -8.05
C GLY A 243 24.69 -15.71 -6.81
N PHE A 244 24.74 -14.79 -5.86
CA PHE A 244 23.85 -14.79 -4.69
C PHE A 244 22.37 -14.73 -5.10
N TRP A 245 22.01 -13.78 -5.96
CA TRP A 245 20.62 -13.63 -6.39
C TRP A 245 20.15 -14.77 -7.28
N ASP A 246 21.02 -15.28 -8.16
CA ASP A 246 20.72 -16.48 -8.96
C ASP A 246 20.41 -17.70 -8.06
N TYR A 247 21.16 -17.85 -6.95
CA TYR A 247 20.90 -18.90 -5.98
C TYR A 247 19.56 -18.69 -5.25
N GLU A 248 19.31 -17.51 -4.69
CA GLU A 248 18.07 -17.20 -3.98
C GLU A 248 16.83 -17.40 -4.88
N PHE A 249 16.89 -16.96 -6.14
CA PHE A 249 15.82 -17.17 -7.12
C PHE A 249 15.64 -18.63 -7.54
N ALA A 250 16.69 -19.44 -7.53
CA ALA A 250 16.58 -20.87 -7.84
C ALA A 250 15.98 -21.68 -6.68
N THR A 251 16.07 -21.17 -5.45
CA THR A 251 15.57 -21.84 -4.23
C THR A 251 14.21 -21.34 -3.73
N SER A 252 13.64 -20.32 -4.37
CA SER A 252 12.31 -19.76 -4.05
C SER A 252 11.25 -20.19 -5.07
#